data_AF-A0A5A7UX20-F1
#
_entry.id   AF-A0A5A7UX20-F1
#
_cell.length_a   1.000
_cell.length_b   1.000
_cell.length_c   1.000
_cell.angle_alpha   90.00
_cell.angle_beta   90.00
_cell.angle_gamma   90.00
#
_symmetry.space_group_name_H-M   'P 1'
#
loop_
_entity.id
_entity.type
_entity.pdbx_description
1 polymer ?
#
loop_
_entity_poly.entity_id
_entity_poly.type
_entity_poly.pdbx_seq_one_letter_code
_entity_poly.pdbx_strand_id
1 'polypeptide(L)'
;MRKNETTDLWHARLGHVSYSKLKTIINKSMLKGLPQLDIREDMVCACCKYGKAHQLPFKESKFRAKQPLELVHSNVFGPVKQSSIGGMRYMVTFIDDFSKYV
;
A
#
# COMPACT_ATOMS: atom_id res chain seq x y z
N MET A 1 14.56 -26.75 30.35
CA MET A 1 13.71 -25.60 30.71
C MET A 1 13.60 -24.70 29.50
N ARG A 2 12.44 -24.66 28.81
CA ARG A 2 12.29 -23.90 27.55
C ARG A 2 12.29 -22.40 27.88
N LYS A 3 13.30 -21.70 27.36
CA LYS A 3 13.57 -20.27 27.54
C LYS A 3 12.55 -19.44 26.73
N ASN A 4 11.93 -18.46 27.41
CA ASN A 4 11.25 -17.28 26.87
C ASN A 4 10.37 -17.48 25.62
N GLU A 5 9.14 -17.95 25.82
CA GLU A 5 8.09 -17.88 24.82
C GLU A 5 7.46 -16.48 24.84
N THR A 6 8.06 -15.52 24.14
CA THR A 6 7.54 -14.14 24.11
C THR A 6 6.40 -13.99 23.11
N THR A 7 5.53 -13.00 23.35
CA THR A 7 4.47 -12.59 22.42
C THR A 7 5.01 -12.30 21.01
N ASP A 8 6.17 -11.66 20.90
CA ASP A 8 6.81 -11.34 19.62
C ASP A 8 7.24 -12.59 18.83
N LEU A 9 7.68 -13.64 19.52
CA LEU A 9 8.06 -14.90 18.88
C LEU A 9 6.86 -15.57 18.22
N TRP A 10 5.73 -15.62 18.91
CA TRP A 10 4.50 -16.21 18.38
C TRP A 10 3.83 -15.33 17.33
N HIS A 11 3.90 -14.00 17.48
CA HIS A 11 3.54 -13.05 16.44
C HIS A 11 4.31 -13.35 15.13
N ALA A 12 5.63 -13.53 15.18
CA ALA A 12 6.45 -13.86 14.02
C ALA A 12 6.14 -15.25 13.45
N ARG A 13 6.04 -16.29 14.29
CA ARG A 13 5.74 -17.67 13.87
C ARG A 13 4.40 -17.81 13.15
N LEU A 14 3.40 -17.02 13.55
CA LEU A 14 2.06 -17.02 12.96
C LEU A 14 1.92 -16.03 11.80
N GLY A 15 3.03 -15.69 11.14
CA GLY A 15 3.01 -14.86 9.94
C GLY A 15 2.69 -13.40 10.23
N HIS A 16 3.17 -12.87 11.35
CA HIS A 16 2.99 -11.47 11.73
C HIS A 16 1.51 -11.06 11.88
N VAL A 17 0.71 -11.95 12.45
CA VAL A 17 -0.70 -11.70 12.81
C VAL A 17 -0.81 -10.53 13.79
N SER A 18 -1.87 -9.71 13.72
CA SER A 18 -1.99 -8.57 14.67
C SER A 18 -2.01 -9.04 16.12
N TYR A 19 -1.46 -8.25 17.04
CA TYR A 19 -1.44 -8.59 18.47
C TYR A 19 -2.86 -8.80 19.04
N SER A 20 -3.84 -8.01 18.57
CA SER A 20 -5.27 -8.21 18.91
C SER A 20 -5.83 -9.57 18.47
N LYS A 21 -5.47 -10.03 17.26
CA LYS A 21 -5.85 -11.35 16.76
C LYS A 21 -5.09 -12.46 17.50
N LEU A 22 -3.81 -12.25 17.80
CA LEU A 22 -3.01 -13.19 18.59
C LEU A 22 -3.62 -13.43 19.98
N LYS A 23 -4.06 -12.35 20.65
CA LYS A 23 -4.79 -12.40 21.91
C LYS A 23 -6.09 -13.19 21.80
N THR A 24 -6.85 -12.98 20.72
CA THR A 24 -8.09 -13.73 20.46
C THR A 24 -7.81 -15.23 20.29
N ILE A 25 -6.75 -15.58 19.55
CA ILE A 25 -6.35 -16.98 19.31
C ILE A 25 -6.00 -17.68 20.63
N ILE A 26 -5.26 -17.00 21.51
CA ILE A 26 -4.88 -17.54 22.83
C ILE A 26 -6.10 -17.66 23.74
N ASN A 27 -6.89 -16.59 23.89
CA ASN A 27 -8.03 -16.56 24.81
C ASN A 27 -9.14 -17.55 24.41
N LYS A 28 -9.31 -17.81 23.11
CA LYS A 28 -10.28 -18.78 22.59
C LYS A 28 -9.70 -20.18 22.41
N SER A 29 -8.45 -20.42 22.81
CA SER A 29 -7.77 -21.72 22.68
C SER A 29 -7.86 -22.31 21.27
N MET A 30 -7.72 -21.47 20.24
CA MET A 30 -7.97 -21.87 18.84
C MET A 30 -6.86 -22.76 18.25
N LEU A 31 -5.66 -22.76 18.84
CA LEU A 31 -4.54 -23.60 18.41
C LEU A 31 -4.00 -24.39 19.60
N LYS A 32 -3.69 -25.67 19.39
CA LYS A 32 -3.07 -26.54 20.39
C LYS A 32 -1.58 -26.21 20.52
N GLY A 33 -1.08 -26.18 21.75
CA GLY A 33 0.35 -25.99 22.03
C GLY A 33 0.82 -24.53 22.05
N LEU A 34 -0.10 -23.55 21.97
CA LEU A 34 0.22 -22.17 22.32
C LEU A 34 0.34 -22.03 23.85
N PRO A 35 1.39 -21.37 24.36
CA PRO A 35 1.44 -20.99 25.76
C PRO A 35 0.42 -19.92 26.08
N GLN A 36 0.02 -19.83 27.35
CA GLN A 36 -0.67 -18.65 27.84
C GLN A 36 0.32 -17.48 27.91
N LEU A 37 0.02 -16.43 27.16
CA LEU A 37 0.80 -15.21 27.08
C LEU A 37 -0.09 -14.04 27.45
N ASP A 38 0.44 -13.09 28.22
CA ASP A 38 -0.19 -11.80 28.39
C ASP A 38 0.16 -10.90 27.19
N ILE A 39 -0.85 -10.60 26.38
CA ILE A 39 -0.69 -9.88 25.12
C ILE A 39 -1.15 -8.44 25.28
N ARG A 40 -0.19 -7.53 25.13
CA ARG A 40 -0.44 -6.10 24.99
C ARG A 40 -0.71 -5.77 23.53
N GLU A 41 -1.85 -5.16 23.26
CA GLU A 41 -2.32 -4.88 21.90
C GLU A 41 -1.70 -3.62 21.28
N ASP A 42 -1.09 -2.77 22.11
CA ASP A 42 -0.36 -1.55 21.75
C ASP A 42 1.09 -1.82 21.30
N MET A 43 1.53 -3.09 21.26
CA MET A 43 2.84 -3.45 20.74
C MET A 43 2.97 -3.14 19.25
N VAL A 44 4.14 -2.62 18.86
CA VAL A 44 4.47 -2.27 17.48
C VAL A 44 5.64 -3.10 16.98
N CYS A 45 5.38 -3.97 16.02
CA CYS A 45 6.43 -4.66 15.27
C CYS A 45 6.94 -3.78 14.12
N ALA A 46 8.24 -3.46 14.11
CA ALA A 46 8.85 -2.62 13.07
C ALA A 46 8.64 -3.20 11.66
N CYS A 47 8.91 -4.50 11.46
CA CYS A 47 8.71 -5.17 10.17
C CYS A 47 7.26 -5.10 9.69
N CYS A 48 6.28 -5.27 10.59
CA CYS A 48 4.88 -5.09 10.26
C CYS A 48 4.56 -3.66 9.84
N LYS A 49 5.11 -2.67 10.57
CA LYS A 49 4.87 -1.26 10.28
C LYS A 49 5.36 -0.91 8.88
N TYR A 50 6.55 -1.34 8.49
CA TYR A 50 7.07 -1.10 7.14
C TYR A 50 6.39 -1.95 6.07
N GLY A 51 6.14 -3.24 6.34
CA GLY A 51 5.55 -4.17 5.37
C GLY A 51 4.05 -3.98 5.14
N LYS A 52 3.33 -3.37 6.08
CA LYS A 52 1.87 -3.10 6.00
C LYS A 52 1.55 -1.61 5.90
N ALA A 53 2.57 -0.74 5.85
CA ALA A 53 2.33 0.67 5.57
C ALA A 53 1.68 0.80 4.19
N HIS A 54 0.55 1.50 4.14
CA HIS A 54 -0.06 1.92 2.90
C HIS A 54 -0.02 3.45 2.86
N GLN A 55 0.10 3.99 1.65
CA GLN A 55 -0.03 5.42 1.45
C GLN A 55 -1.47 5.83 1.77
N LEU A 56 -1.62 6.84 2.62
CA LEU A 56 -2.93 7.45 2.87
C LEU A 56 -3.47 8.09 1.58
N PRO A 57 -4.81 8.20 1.43
CA PRO A 57 -5.39 8.86 0.27
C PRO A 57 -4.81 10.26 0.05
N PHE A 58 -4.54 10.58 -1.22
CA PHE A 58 -4.16 11.94 -1.59
C PHE A 58 -5.34 12.89 -1.37
N LYS A 59 -5.04 14.13 -0.98
CA LYS A 59 -6.05 15.18 -0.91
C LYS A 59 -6.51 15.54 -2.32
N GLU A 60 -7.79 15.86 -2.48
CA GLU A 60 -8.32 16.36 -3.74
C GLU A 60 -7.63 17.67 -4.13
N SER A 61 -7.42 17.85 -5.44
CA SER A 61 -6.92 19.12 -5.98
C SER A 61 -7.97 20.21 -5.76
N LYS A 62 -7.55 21.35 -5.20
CA LYS A 62 -8.36 22.57 -5.13
C LYS A 62 -8.31 23.39 -6.42
N PHE A 63 -7.36 23.05 -7.30
CA PHE A 63 -7.16 23.76 -8.55
C PHE A 63 -8.01 23.12 -9.65
N ARG A 64 -8.72 23.98 -10.38
CA ARG A 64 -9.46 23.65 -11.60
C ARG A 64 -9.28 24.80 -12.57
N ALA A 65 -8.86 24.51 -13.79
CA ALA A 65 -8.73 25.53 -14.83
C ALA A 65 -10.09 26.21 -15.09
N LYS A 66 -10.06 27.52 -15.28
CA LYS A 66 -11.20 28.41 -15.55
C LYS A 66 -11.18 28.97 -16.98
N GLN A 67 -10.06 28.85 -17.69
CA GLN A 67 -9.93 29.26 -19.08
C GLN A 67 -9.06 28.27 -19.88
N PRO A 68 -9.24 28.19 -21.22
CA PRO A 68 -8.42 27.33 -22.06
C PRO A 68 -6.92 27.60 -21.90
N LEU A 69 -6.11 26.54 -21.91
CA LEU A 69 -4.65 26.54 -21.81
C LEU A 69 -4.08 27.04 -20.47
N GLU A 70 -4.91 27.19 -19.43
CA GLU A 70 -4.44 27.54 -18.08
C GLU A 70 -3.63 26.41 -17.43
N LEU A 71 -4.01 25.16 -17.71
CA LEU A 71 -3.29 23.95 -17.28
C LEU A 71 -3.36 22.90 -18.38
N VAL A 72 -2.22 22.37 -18.80
CA VAL A 72 -2.13 21.31 -19.80
C VAL A 72 -1.44 20.09 -19.18
N HIS A 73 -2.12 18.94 -19.22
CA HIS A 73 -1.57 17.66 -18.80
C HIS A 73 -0.90 17.00 -19.99
N SER A 74 0.42 16.84 -19.93
CA SER A 74 1.17 16.13 -20.97
C SER A 74 1.60 14.74 -20.52
N ASN A 75 1.50 13.75 -21.40
CA ASN A 75 2.04 12.43 -21.14
C ASN A 75 2.78 11.88 -22.36
N VAL A 76 3.78 11.04 -22.11
CA VAL A 76 4.50 10.31 -23.15
C VAL A 76 4.14 8.83 -23.05
N PHE A 77 3.60 8.30 -24.13
CA PHE A 77 3.32 6.88 -24.29
C PHE A 77 4.38 6.25 -25.20
N GLY A 78 5.05 5.21 -24.70
CA GLY A 78 6.02 4.44 -25.47
C GLY A 78 7.25 4.01 -24.66
N PRO A 79 8.19 3.27 -25.26
CA PRO A 79 8.22 2.85 -26.66
C PRO A 79 7.20 1.74 -27.00
N VAL A 80 6.45 1.89 -28.10
CA VAL A 80 5.61 0.81 -28.61
C VAL A 80 6.40 -0.21 -29.43
N LYS A 81 6.05 -1.50 -29.26
CA LYS A 81 6.73 -2.61 -29.93
C LYS A 81 6.63 -2.51 -31.45
N GLN A 82 5.45 -2.20 -31.98
CA GLN A 82 5.24 -1.96 -33.40
C GLN A 82 5.24 -0.47 -33.68
N SER A 83 6.06 -0.03 -34.64
CA SER A 83 6.09 1.36 -35.06
C SER A 83 4.82 1.72 -35.83
N SER A 84 4.47 3.02 -35.83
CA SER A 84 3.47 3.55 -36.74
C SER A 84 3.92 3.40 -38.20
N ILE A 85 3.02 3.69 -39.15
CA ILE A 85 3.33 3.72 -40.59
C ILE A 85 4.54 4.64 -40.87
N GLY A 86 4.67 5.74 -40.13
CA GLY A 86 5.80 6.67 -40.23
C GLY A 86 7.05 6.30 -39.43
N GLY A 87 7.12 5.09 -38.87
CA GLY A 87 8.26 4.63 -38.07
C GLY A 87 8.32 5.16 -36.63
N MET A 88 7.31 5.92 -36.19
CA MET A 88 7.27 6.49 -34.83
C MET A 88 6.96 5.41 -33.80
N ARG A 89 7.63 5.46 -32.64
CA ARG A 89 7.44 4.51 -31.52
C ARG A 89 6.98 5.17 -30.22
N TYR A 90 6.78 6.47 -30.25
CA TYR A 90 6.32 7.25 -29.11
C TYR A 90 5.16 8.14 -29.55
N MET A 91 4.27 8.42 -28.61
CA MET A 91 3.18 9.39 -28.75
C MET A 91 3.25 10.34 -27.57
N VAL A 92 3.02 11.62 -27.82
CA VAL A 92 2.87 12.63 -26.77
C VAL A 92 1.44 13.15 -26.82
N THR A 93 0.75 13.16 -25.69
CA THR A 93 -0.58 13.75 -25.55
C THR A 93 -0.47 15.07 -24.82
N PHE A 94 -1.28 16.06 -25.22
CA PHE A 94 -1.44 17.33 -24.52
C PHE A 94 -2.92 17.54 -24.26
N ILE A 95 -3.35 17.45 -23.00
CA ILE A 95 -4.76 17.53 -22.63
C ILE A 95 -5.00 18.84 -21.90
N ASP A 96 -5.85 19.69 -22.45
CA ASP A 96 -6.26 20.93 -21.80
C ASP A 96 -7.20 20.63 -20.61
N ASP A 97 -6.85 21.14 -19.43
CA ASP A 97 -7.62 20.87 -18.21
C ASP A 97 -9.00 21.54 -18.23
N PHE A 98 -9.15 22.68 -18.92
CA PHE A 98 -10.42 23.40 -18.97
C PHE A 98 -11.41 22.74 -19.95
N SER A 99 -11.02 22.65 -21.23
CA SER A 99 -11.86 22.16 -22.33
C SER A 99 -11.91 20.64 -22.45
N LYS A 100 -10.97 19.92 -21.82
CA LYS A 100 -10.76 18.48 -21.98
C LYS A 100 -10.40 18.06 -23.42
N TYR A 101 -9.93 19.01 -24.23
CA TYR A 101 -9.44 18.74 -25.57
C TYR A 101 -8.07 18.05 -25.52
N VAL A 102 -7.83 17.13 -26.48
CA VAL A 102 -6.60 16.34 -26.64
C VAL A 102 -5.98 16.62 -28.00
#